data_AF-A0A7S7EV21-F1
#
_entry.id   AF-A0A7S7EV21-F1
#
_cell.length_a   1.000
_cell.length_b   1.000
_cell.length_c   1.000
_cell.angle_alpha   90.00
_cell.angle_beta   90.00
_cell.angle_gamma   90.00
#
_symmetry.space_group_name_H-M   'P 1'
#
loop_
_entity.id
_entity.type
_entity.pdbx_description
1 polymer ?
#
loop_
_entity_poly.entity_id
_entity_poly.type
_entity_poly.pdbx_seq_one_letter_code
_entity_poly.pdbx_strand_id
1 'polypeptide(L)' 'MKLKILICGALIILLSPVLGYESLGIVYANRNLIGEYPLLLGGFIISYQLVGILISIIGFKKTERE' A
#
# COMPACT_ATOMS: atom_id res chain seq x y z
N MET A 1 19.94 -2.97 -9.68
CA MET A 1 18.76 -3.73 -9.18
C MET A 1 18.13 -3.11 -7.92
N LYS A 2 18.91 -2.44 -7.05
CA LYS A 2 18.48 -1.91 -5.75
C LYS A 2 17.55 -0.69 -5.85
N LEU A 3 17.90 0.26 -6.73
CA LEU A 3 17.05 1.44 -7.03
C LEU A 3 15.64 1.04 -7.51
N LYS A 4 15.53 -0.05 -8.27
CA LYS A 4 14.23 -0.57 -8.73
C LYS A 4 13.33 -1.00 -7.58
N ILE A 5 13.89 -1.55 -6.50
CA ILE A 5 13.14 -1.98 -5.31
C ILE A 5 12.63 -0.76 -4.54
N LEU A 6 13.47 0.27 -4.41
CA LEU A 6 13.09 1.52 -3.74
C LEU A 6 12.00 2.27 -4.53
N ILE A 7 12.13 2.35 -5.86
CA ILE A 7 11.09 2.90 -6.74
C ILE A 7 9.79 2.09 -6.65
N CYS A 8 9.87 0.76 -6.59
CA CYS A 8 8.71 -0.10 -6.43
C CYS A 8 7.96 0.19 -5.11
N GLY A 9 8.69 0.29 -3.99
CA GLY A 9 8.12 0.66 -2.70
C GLY A 9 7.44 2.04 -2.72
N ALA A 10 8.08 3.03 -3.35
CA ALA A 10 7.50 4.36 -3.53
C ALA A 10 6.22 4.35 -4.40
N LEU A 11 6.20 3.56 -5.48
CA LEU A 11 5.01 3.39 -6.31
C LEU A 11 3.86 2.75 -5.55
N ILE A 12 4.13 1.77 -4.69
CA ILE A 12 3.10 1.13 -3.85
C ILE A 12 2.49 2.15 -2.87
N ILE A 13 3.31 3.01 -2.27
CA ILE A 13 2.83 4.09 -1.38
C ILE A 13 1.95 5.06 -2.18
N LEU A 14 2.41 5.49 -3.36
CA LEU A 14 1.67 6.43 -4.21
C LEU A 14 0.32 5.87 -4.68
N LEU A 15 0.28 4.59 -5.04
CA LEU A 15 -0.92 3.90 -5.52
C LEU A 15 -1.79 3.34 -4.39
N SER A 16 -1.37 3.44 -3.13
CA SER A 16 -2.12 2.94 -1.97
C SER A 16 -3.58 3.40 -1.89
N PRO A 17 -3.96 4.64 -2.27
CA PRO A 17 -5.36 5.05 -2.26
C PRO A 17 -6.18 4.26 -3.27
N VAL A 18 -5.69 4.17 -4.53
CA VAL A 18 -6.36 3.44 -5.62
C VAL A 18 -6.49 1.96 -5.27
N LEU A 19 -5.41 1.35 -4.78
CA LEU A 19 -5.42 -0.05 -4.32
C LEU A 19 -6.39 -0.25 -3.17
N GLY A 20 -6.50 0.69 -2.23
CA GLY A 20 -7.44 0.62 -1.12
C GLY A 20 -8.89 0.63 -1.59
N TYR A 21 -9.25 1.51 -2.53
CA TYR A 21 -10.60 1.58 -3.10
C TYR A 21 -10.98 0.28 -3.84
N GLU A 22 -10.09 -0.21 -4.71
CA GLU A 22 -10.32 -1.44 -5.48
C GLU A 22 -10.43 -2.66 -4.56
N SER A 23 -9.53 -2.80 -3.60
CA SER A 23 -9.52 -3.94 -2.67
C SER A 23 -10.78 -3.99 -1.82
N LEU A 24 -11.20 -2.83 -1.30
CA LEU A 24 -12.41 -2.74 -0.50
C LEU A 24 -13.66 -3.00 -1.35
N GLY A 25 -13.68 -2.50 -2.60
CA GLY A 25 -14.73 -2.79 -3.57
C GLY A 25 -14.84 -4.29 -3.93
N ILE A 26 -13.71 -4.99 -4.02
CA ILE A 26 -13.67 -6.45 -4.28
C ILE A 26 -14.10 -7.25 -3.05
N VAL A 27 -13.51 -6.96 -1.88
CA VAL A 27 -13.71 -7.75 -0.65
C VAL A 27 -15.12 -7.57 -0.09
N TYR A 28 -15.66 -6.35 -0.17
CA TYR A 28 -16.98 -6.00 0.35
C TYR A 28 -18.00 -5.74 -0.76
N ALA A 29 -17.77 -6.33 -1.95
CA ALA A 29 -18.71 -6.25 -3.06
C ALA A 29 -20.14 -6.59 -2.59
N ASN A 30 -21.10 -5.72 -2.95
CA ASN A 30 -22.52 -5.89 -2.63
C ASN A 30 -22.90 -5.76 -1.13
N ARG A 31 -22.02 -5.22 -0.26
CA ARG A 31 -22.37 -4.86 1.13
C ARG A 31 -22.62 -3.36 1.30
N ASN A 32 -23.66 -3.03 2.07
CA ASN A 32 -23.93 -1.66 2.46
C ASN A 32 -23.03 -1.25 3.63
N LEU A 33 -21.95 -0.52 3.34
CA LEU A 33 -20.92 -0.12 4.31
C LEU A 33 -21.15 1.29 4.89
N ILE A 34 -22.39 1.79 4.91
CA ILE A 34 -22.69 3.14 5.40
C ILE A 34 -22.19 3.28 6.85
N GLY A 35 -21.23 4.19 7.06
CA GLY A 35 -20.59 4.45 8.36
C GLY A 35 -19.24 3.75 8.55
N GLU A 36 -19.07 2.51 8.08
CA GLU A 36 -17.84 1.72 8.26
C GLU A 36 -16.85 1.86 7.09
N TYR A 37 -17.35 2.28 5.93
CA TYR A 37 -16.57 2.48 4.70
C TYR A 37 -15.29 3.32 4.90
N PRO A 38 -15.32 4.53 5.51
CA PRO A 38 -14.11 5.35 5.62
C PRO A 38 -13.05 4.72 6.53
N LEU A 39 -13.47 4.02 7.60
CA LEU A 39 -12.56 3.34 8.51
C LEU A 39 -11.87 2.16 7.83
N LEU A 40 -12.64 1.32 7.15
CA LEU A 40 -12.10 0.17 6.40
C LEU A 40 -11.18 0.62 5.27
N LEU A 41 -11.59 1.64 4.50
CA LEU A 41 -10.78 2.19 3.43
C LEU A 41 -9.45 2.71 3.98
N GLY A 42 -9.48 3.48 5.07
CA GLY A 42 -8.28 3.94 5.76
C GLY A 42 -7.38 2.78 6.18
N GLY A 43 -7.95 1.70 6.71
CA GLY A 43 -7.22 0.47 7.07
C GLY A 43 -6.51 -0.19 5.89
N PHE A 44 -7.17 -0.32 4.74
CA PHE A 44 -6.55 -0.85 3.53
C PHE A 44 -5.43 0.06 3.01
N ILE A 45 -5.67 1.37 2.93
CA ILE A 45 -4.67 2.34 2.44
C ILE A 45 -3.42 2.31 3.32
N ILE A 46 -3.59 2.37 4.65
CA ILE A 46 -2.47 2.33 5.60
C ILE A 46 -1.70 1.01 5.47
N SER A 47 -2.40 -0.11 5.28
CA SER A 47 -1.76 -1.41 5.08
C SER A 47 -0.87 -1.42 3.84
N TYR A 48 -1.33 -0.89 2.69
CA TYR A 48 -0.51 -0.76 1.49
C TYR A 48 0.66 0.21 1.68
N GLN A 49 0.47 1.30 2.41
CA GLN A 49 1.56 2.22 2.75
C GLN A 49 2.64 1.54 3.59
N LEU A 50 2.27 0.75 4.61
CA LEU A 50 3.22 -0.01 5.43
C LEU A 50 4.01 -1.02 4.59
N VAL A 51 3.35 -1.71 3.67
CA VAL A 51 4.02 -2.63 2.72
C VAL A 51 5.03 -1.87 1.85
N GLY A 52 4.62 -0.72 1.28
CA GLY A 52 5.51 0.10 0.47
C GLY A 52 6.70 0.67 1.25
N ILE A 53 6.50 1.07 2.52
CA ILE A 53 7.58 1.49 3.43
C ILE A 53 8.55 0.34 3.68
N LEU A 54 8.05 -0.86 3.99
CA LEU A 54 8.88 -2.03 4.25
C LEU A 54 9.76 -2.38 3.04
N ILE A 55 9.17 -2.38 1.84
CA ILE A 55 9.89 -2.62 0.58
C ILE A 55 10.96 -1.54 0.35
N SER A 56 10.63 -0.28 0.64
CA SER A 56 11.58 0.84 0.52
C SER A 56 12.77 0.71 1.49
N ILE A 57 12.51 0.33 2.74
CA ILE A 57 13.55 0.07 3.75
C ILE A 57 14.48 -1.07 3.31
N ILE A 58 13.92 -2.16 2.76
CA ILE A 58 14.72 -3.27 2.23
C ILE A 58 15.59 -2.79 1.05
N GLY A 59 15.02 -2.00 0.13
CA GLY A 59 15.76 -1.40 -0.98
C GLY A 59 16.90 -0.49 -0.52
N PHE A 60 16.66 0.29 0.53
CA PHE A 60 17.64 1.19 1.13
C PHE A 60 18.78 0.42 1.83
N LYS A 61 18.46 -0.53 2.73
CA LYS A 61 19.47 -1.36 3.41
C LYS A 61 20.33 -2.16 2.43
N LYS A 62 19.75 -2.57 1.30
CA LYS A 62 20.51 -3.25 0.25
C LYS A 62 21.47 -2.29 -0.44
N THR A 63 21.12 -1.01 -0.56
CA THR A 63 21.98 0.04 -1.15
C THR A 63 23.18 0.36 -0.27
N GLU A 64 23.02 0.46 1.05
CA GLU A 64 24.12 0.83 1.98
C GLU A 64 25.19 -0.26 2.23
N ARG A 65 24.96 -1.52 1.83
CA ARG A 65 25.93 -2.62 2.04
C ARG A 65 26.95 -2.80 0.89
N GLU A 66 27.02 -1.85 -0.03
CA GLU A 66 28.06 -1.75 -1.08
C GLU A 66 28.93 -0.52 -0.82
#